data_AF-A0A369TIG3-F1
#
_entry.id   AF-A0A369TIG3-F1
#
_cell.length_a   1.000
_cell.length_b   1.000
_cell.length_c   1.000
_cell.angle_alpha   90.00
_cell.angle_beta   90.00
_cell.angle_gamma   90.00
#
_symmetry.space_group_name_H-M   'P 1'
#
loop_
_entity.id
_entity.type
_entity.pdbx_description
1 polymer ?
#
loop_
_entity_poly.entity_id
_entity_poly.type
_entity_poly.pdbx_seq_one_letter_code
_entity_poly.pdbx_strand_id
1 'polypeptide(L)'
;MRGKDALADSTAPGHDASPAIPSGRVVAQHKPVVPMGCSDCPVRHTTVCRPHADRNLAAVQRLKMEDRIVRARYKVIDEGVSSDYVYNVLDGWLAVVATAPSGHRQILDILMPGAFAGFDMPRPDSPQYGLETLTNASLCVFSKHDFRDAVRQDMLLLDSLAATLAHQRDRLLIRVDLMGRGGARQRVAFLLLDLFDQALTYSPAYVDGTNLYLPLTQNDLADACGLTNVRLNHVLRALQRDGIIDYHGKMFEFTDRRELEHVAGVR
;
A
#
# COMPACT_ATOMS: atom_id res chain seq x y z
N MET A 1 -7.93 -74.42 -26.43
CA MET A 1 -6.52 -74.19 -26.05
C MET A 1 -6.48 -72.85 -25.32
N ARG A 2 -6.61 -72.84 -23.99
CA ARG A 2 -5.56 -72.71 -22.94
C ARG A 2 -4.84 -71.34 -22.94
N GLY A 3 -4.92 -70.66 -21.78
CA GLY A 3 -4.20 -69.44 -21.35
C GLY A 3 -5.18 -68.33 -20.95
N LYS A 4 -5.71 -68.19 -19.71
CA LYS A 4 -5.20 -68.13 -18.32
C LYS A 4 -4.46 -66.82 -17.94
N ASP A 5 -5.04 -66.14 -16.93
CA ASP A 5 -4.45 -65.24 -15.91
C ASP A 5 -4.02 -63.81 -16.38
N ALA A 6 -4.19 -62.68 -15.69
CA ALA A 6 -4.59 -62.35 -14.32
C ALA A 6 -5.06 -60.87 -14.19
N LEU A 7 -5.59 -60.55 -12.99
CA LEU A 7 -6.12 -59.28 -12.47
C LEU A 7 -5.15 -58.08 -12.39
N ALA A 8 -5.79 -56.89 -12.39
CA ALA A 8 -5.52 -55.64 -11.62
C ALA A 8 -4.17 -54.92 -11.75
N ASP A 9 -4.19 -53.62 -12.08
CA ASP A 9 -3.96 -52.57 -11.08
C ASP A 9 -4.41 -51.18 -11.57
N SER A 10 -4.84 -50.39 -10.60
CA SER A 10 -5.19 -48.97 -10.69
C SER A 10 -3.91 -48.14 -10.82
N THR A 11 -3.94 -47.03 -11.57
CA THR A 11 -3.52 -45.69 -11.08
C THR A 11 -3.52 -44.69 -12.25
N ALA A 12 -4.18 -43.55 -12.02
CA ALA A 12 -4.18 -42.40 -12.91
C ALA A 12 -2.79 -41.72 -12.92
N PRO A 13 -2.31 -41.19 -14.05
CA PRO A 13 -1.11 -40.39 -14.05
C PRO A 13 -1.42 -38.93 -13.69
N GLY A 14 -1.06 -38.57 -12.45
CA GLY A 14 -0.28 -37.37 -12.12
C GLY A 14 -0.84 -36.01 -12.54
N HIS A 15 -1.57 -35.37 -11.63
CA HIS A 15 -1.37 -33.94 -11.37
C HIS A 15 0.03 -33.76 -10.79
N ASP A 16 1.00 -33.30 -11.58
CA ASP A 16 2.03 -32.39 -11.08
C ASP A 16 2.91 -31.86 -12.21
N ALA A 17 2.96 -30.54 -12.32
CA ALA A 17 4.10 -29.71 -12.73
C ALA A 17 3.56 -28.33 -13.16
N SER A 18 3.14 -27.53 -12.19
CA SER A 18 3.11 -26.08 -12.40
C SER A 18 4.56 -25.60 -12.58
N PRO A 19 4.91 -24.86 -13.63
CA PRO A 19 6.28 -24.43 -13.85
C PRO A 19 6.69 -23.45 -12.74
N ALA A 20 7.82 -23.74 -12.09
CA ALA A 20 8.41 -22.86 -11.09
C ALA A 20 8.72 -21.48 -11.71
N ILE A 21 8.04 -20.44 -11.20
CA ILE A 21 8.31 -19.04 -11.54
C ILE A 21 9.71 -18.69 -11.02
N PRO A 22 10.60 -18.10 -11.84
CA PRO A 22 11.93 -17.71 -11.40
C PRO A 22 11.80 -16.59 -10.35
N SER A 23 12.09 -16.94 -9.10
CA SER A 23 12.13 -16.06 -7.94
C SER A 23 13.36 -15.17 -8.00
N GLY A 24 13.22 -13.89 -8.34
CA GLY A 24 14.43 -13.08 -8.46
C GLY A 24 14.31 -11.60 -8.76
N ARG A 25 13.50 -10.83 -8.00
CA ARG A 25 13.86 -9.44 -7.62
C ARG A 25 12.95 -8.70 -6.65
N VAL A 26 11.95 -9.33 -6.06
CA VAL A 26 11.27 -8.73 -4.92
C VAL A 26 12.20 -8.74 -3.70
N VAL A 27 12.59 -7.55 -3.22
CA VAL A 27 13.43 -7.43 -2.03
C VAL A 27 12.59 -7.67 -0.78
N ALA A 28 12.53 -8.92 -0.34
CA ALA A 28 11.82 -9.38 0.85
C ALA A 28 12.33 -8.80 2.19
N GLN A 29 13.40 -7.98 2.18
CA GLN A 29 14.02 -7.39 3.37
C GLN A 29 14.60 -5.99 3.08
N HIS A 30 13.80 -5.09 2.52
CA HIS A 30 14.25 -3.71 2.33
C HIS A 30 14.41 -3.03 3.69
N LYS A 31 15.67 -2.77 4.09
CA LYS A 31 15.98 -1.94 5.25
C LYS A 31 15.76 -0.50 4.82
N PRO A 32 14.90 0.29 5.49
CA PRO A 32 14.67 1.66 5.09
C PRO A 32 15.97 2.45 5.10
N VAL A 33 16.23 3.16 3.99
CA VAL A 33 17.40 3.99 3.78
C VAL A 33 16.96 5.44 3.69
N VAL A 34 17.66 6.32 4.40
CA VAL A 34 17.47 7.76 4.26
C VAL A 34 18.43 8.28 3.19
N PRO A 35 17.97 9.13 2.26
CA PRO A 35 18.82 9.68 1.21
C PRO A 35 19.81 10.69 1.79
N MET A 36 20.99 10.83 1.18
CA MET A 36 22.00 11.83 1.60
C MET A 36 21.51 13.28 1.38
N GLY A 37 20.54 13.47 0.51
CA GLY A 37 19.88 14.75 0.23
C GLY A 37 18.67 14.55 -0.67
N CYS A 38 17.99 15.64 -1.01
CA CYS A 38 16.83 15.54 -1.90
C CYS A 38 17.22 15.10 -3.33
N SER A 39 18.51 15.21 -3.71
CA SER A 39 19.08 14.73 -4.96
C SER A 39 19.00 13.21 -5.13
N ASP A 40 19.07 12.47 -4.02
CA ASP A 40 19.10 11.00 -3.99
C ASP A 40 17.79 10.43 -3.46
N CYS A 41 16.74 11.25 -3.38
CA CYS A 41 15.45 10.85 -2.83
C CYS A 41 14.75 9.84 -3.78
N PRO A 42 14.37 8.65 -3.27
CA PRO A 42 13.84 7.56 -4.10
C PRO A 42 12.49 7.89 -4.74
N VAL A 43 11.72 8.77 -4.09
CA VAL A 43 10.35 9.15 -4.52
C VAL A 43 10.31 10.52 -5.18
N ARG A 44 11.48 11.12 -5.50
CA ARG A 44 11.56 12.48 -6.06
C ARG A 44 10.76 12.63 -7.36
N HIS A 45 10.88 11.67 -8.27
CA HIS A 45 10.31 11.77 -9.61
C HIS A 45 8.86 11.30 -9.71
N THR A 46 8.28 10.83 -8.61
CA THR A 46 6.97 10.19 -8.61
C THR A 46 5.94 10.95 -7.76
N THR A 47 6.29 12.11 -7.20
CA THR A 47 5.51 12.77 -6.12
C THR A 47 5.51 14.30 -6.22
N VAL A 48 5.09 14.96 -5.12
CA VAL A 48 5.13 16.41 -4.87
C VAL A 48 6.45 17.08 -5.28
N CYS A 49 7.59 16.39 -5.15
CA CYS A 49 8.90 16.95 -5.46
C CYS A 49 9.26 16.91 -6.95
N ARG A 50 8.48 16.21 -7.79
CA ARG A 50 8.79 15.96 -9.21
C ARG A 50 8.99 17.25 -10.01
N PRO A 51 8.13 18.28 -9.93
CA PRO A 51 8.34 19.51 -10.69
C PRO A 51 9.61 20.27 -10.30
N HIS A 52 10.10 20.05 -9.08
CA HIS A 52 11.28 20.70 -8.51
C HIS A 52 12.58 19.92 -8.71
N ALA A 53 12.49 18.65 -9.11
CA ALA A 53 13.65 17.79 -9.35
C ALA A 53 14.68 18.43 -10.30
N ASP A 54 14.19 19.17 -11.30
CA ASP A 54 15.02 19.72 -12.39
C ASP A 54 15.21 21.25 -12.29
N ARG A 55 14.51 21.94 -11.38
CA ARG A 55 14.44 23.42 -11.37
C ARG A 55 14.87 24.07 -10.05
N ASN A 56 14.46 23.54 -8.90
CA ASN A 56 14.68 24.20 -7.61
C ASN A 56 14.70 23.23 -6.41
N LEU A 57 15.39 22.11 -6.56
CA LEU A 57 15.50 21.09 -5.51
C LEU A 57 16.10 21.64 -4.21
N ALA A 58 16.95 22.66 -4.31
CA ALA A 58 17.54 23.33 -3.16
C ALA A 58 16.48 24.03 -2.28
N ALA A 59 15.40 24.56 -2.86
CA ALA A 59 14.32 25.14 -2.06
C ALA A 59 13.59 24.08 -1.25
N VAL A 60 13.24 22.95 -1.87
CA VAL A 60 12.59 21.82 -1.18
C VAL A 60 13.50 21.24 -0.09
N GLN A 61 14.80 21.11 -0.38
CA GLN A 61 15.77 20.62 0.60
C GLN A 61 15.91 21.54 1.83
N ARG A 62 15.74 22.86 1.67
CA ARG A 62 15.75 23.80 2.81
C ARG A 62 14.53 23.68 3.71
N LEU A 63 13.42 23.16 3.20
CA LEU A 63 12.20 22.93 4.01
C LEU A 63 12.30 21.66 4.85
N LYS A 64 13.13 20.71 4.41
CA LYS A 64 13.33 19.44 5.09
C LYS A 64 13.99 19.68 6.44
N MET A 65 13.32 19.29 7.51
CA MET A 65 13.87 19.34 8.86
C MET A 65 14.83 18.18 9.11
N GLU A 66 14.39 16.97 8.80
CA GLU A 66 15.14 15.74 9.02
C GLU A 66 14.56 14.57 8.21
N ASP A 67 15.32 13.48 8.13
CA ASP A 67 14.76 12.17 7.82
C ASP A 67 14.68 11.32 9.08
N ARG A 68 13.57 10.60 9.25
CA ARG A 68 13.36 9.68 10.37
C ARG A 68 13.29 8.25 9.86
N ILE A 69 14.13 7.37 10.42
CA ILE A 69 13.91 5.92 10.32
C ILE A 69 13.03 5.50 11.48
N VAL A 70 11.91 4.89 11.16
CA VAL A 70 10.89 4.50 12.12
C VAL A 70 10.66 3.00 12.03
N ARG A 71 10.67 2.31 13.17
CA ARG A 71 10.40 0.86 13.21
C ARG A 71 8.94 0.57 12.83
N ALA A 72 8.66 -0.67 12.42
CA ALA A 72 7.31 -1.16 12.24
C ALA A 72 6.49 -1.02 13.54
N ARG A 73 5.18 -0.80 13.37
CA ARG A 73 4.20 -0.67 14.46
C ARG A 73 4.48 0.50 15.39
N TYR A 74 4.96 1.60 14.82
CA TYR A 74 5.19 2.85 15.54
C TYR A 74 4.08 3.84 15.21
N LYS A 75 3.53 4.50 16.24
CA LYS A 75 2.57 5.59 16.08
C LYS A 75 3.32 6.88 15.77
N VAL A 76 3.33 7.27 14.50
CA VAL A 76 3.92 8.53 14.02
C VAL A 76 3.08 9.72 14.50
N ILE A 77 1.76 9.54 14.52
CA ILE A 77 0.79 10.48 15.10
C ILE A 77 -0.21 9.65 15.90
N ASP A 78 -0.39 9.96 17.18
CA ASP A 78 -1.42 9.35 18.00
C ASP A 78 -2.83 9.77 17.57
N GLU A 79 -3.80 8.87 17.69
CA GLU A 79 -5.21 9.15 17.42
C GLU A 79 -5.70 10.35 18.25
N GLY A 80 -6.32 11.33 17.58
CA GLY A 80 -6.84 12.54 18.22
C GLY A 80 -5.76 13.59 18.56
N VAL A 81 -4.50 13.36 18.22
CA VAL A 81 -3.41 14.32 18.45
C VAL A 81 -3.09 15.08 17.17
N SER A 82 -3.02 16.41 17.26
CA SER A 82 -2.55 17.24 16.16
C SER A 82 -1.03 17.12 15.98
N SER A 83 -0.57 16.99 14.74
CA SER A 83 0.86 17.04 14.40
C SER A 83 1.25 18.38 13.80
N ASP A 84 2.38 18.94 14.23
CA ASP A 84 3.01 20.12 13.63
C ASP A 84 3.92 19.79 12.44
N TYR A 85 3.88 18.54 11.97
CA TYR A 85 4.74 18.04 10.92
C TYR A 85 3.95 17.55 9.71
N VAL A 86 4.59 17.64 8.56
CA VAL A 86 4.20 16.99 7.31
C VAL A 86 5.21 15.89 7.02
N TYR A 87 4.73 14.72 6.65
CA TYR A 87 5.55 13.55 6.39
C TYR A 87 5.42 13.16 4.92
N ASN A 88 6.55 12.96 4.25
CA ASN A 88 6.62 12.28 2.98
C ASN A 88 7.22 10.89 3.20
N VAL A 89 6.52 9.85 2.74
CA VAL A 89 7.00 8.47 2.87
C VAL A 89 8.09 8.23 1.82
N LEU A 90 9.32 7.97 2.26
CA LEU A 90 10.44 7.71 1.35
C LEU A 90 10.59 6.21 1.04
N ASP A 91 10.36 5.38 2.05
CA ASP A 91 10.32 3.92 1.95
C ASP A 91 9.45 3.35 3.08
N GLY A 92 8.89 2.16 2.86
CA GLY A 92 8.00 1.47 3.79
C GLY A 92 6.54 1.85 3.64
N TRP A 93 5.71 1.23 4.48
CA TRP A 93 4.25 1.30 4.39
C TRP A 93 3.69 1.86 5.69
N LEU A 94 2.82 2.85 5.57
CA LEU A 94 2.12 3.48 6.68
C LEU A 94 0.61 3.24 6.55
N ALA A 95 -0.12 3.42 7.65
CA ALA A 95 -1.56 3.37 7.69
C ALA A 95 -2.13 4.59 8.40
N VAL A 96 -3.20 5.13 7.85
CA VAL A 96 -4.13 5.99 8.58
C VAL A 96 -5.10 5.06 9.31
N VAL A 97 -5.15 5.16 10.63
CA VAL A 97 -5.88 4.21 11.48
C VAL A 97 -6.91 4.90 12.36
N ALA A 98 -7.96 4.17 12.70
CA ALA A 98 -8.93 4.56 13.71
C ALA A 98 -9.21 3.36 14.61
N THR A 99 -9.40 3.61 15.91
CA THR A 99 -9.85 2.59 16.85
C THR A 99 -11.35 2.76 17.10
N ALA A 100 -12.13 1.72 16.79
CA ALA A 100 -13.56 1.70 17.08
C ALA A 100 -13.82 1.69 18.60
N PRO A 101 -15.00 2.13 19.09
CA PRO A 101 -15.33 2.05 20.52
C PRO A 101 -15.26 0.64 21.11
N SER A 102 -15.39 -0.40 20.27
CA SER A 102 -15.20 -1.80 20.65
C SER A 102 -13.73 -2.20 20.84
N GLY A 103 -12.79 -1.30 20.57
CA GLY A 103 -11.34 -1.54 20.59
C GLY A 103 -10.77 -2.12 19.30
N HIS A 104 -11.60 -2.35 18.27
CA HIS A 104 -11.12 -2.88 17.00
C HIS A 104 -10.43 -1.79 16.17
N ARG A 105 -9.19 -2.08 15.72
CA ARG A 105 -8.42 -1.22 14.84
C ARG A 105 -8.96 -1.33 13.41
N GLN A 106 -9.14 -0.21 12.75
CA GLN A 106 -9.51 -0.11 11.35
C GLN A 106 -8.40 0.63 10.59
N ILE A 107 -7.93 0.07 9.47
CA ILE A 107 -7.06 0.79 8.54
C ILE A 107 -7.94 1.51 7.53
N LEU A 108 -7.96 2.84 7.60
CA LEU A 108 -8.73 3.70 6.72
C LEU A 108 -8.01 3.93 5.39
N ASP A 109 -6.71 4.15 5.44
CA ASP A 109 -5.87 4.30 4.25
C ASP A 109 -4.50 3.64 4.44
N ILE A 110 -3.89 3.22 3.34
CA ILE A 110 -2.52 2.70 3.29
C ILE A 110 -1.69 3.65 2.46
N LEU A 111 -0.63 4.17 3.08
CA LEU A 111 0.26 5.15 2.49
C LEU A 111 1.58 4.46 2.13
N MET A 112 1.94 4.55 0.85
CA MET A 112 3.15 3.97 0.27
C MET A 112 4.18 5.04 -0.06
N PRO A 113 5.42 4.66 -0.45
CA PRO A 113 6.45 5.61 -0.84
C PRO A 113 5.92 6.65 -1.83
N GLY A 114 6.04 7.91 -1.43
CA GLY A 114 5.59 9.08 -2.14
C GLY A 114 4.26 9.67 -1.71
N ALA A 115 3.55 8.99 -0.81
CA ALA A 115 2.42 9.56 -0.10
C ALA A 115 2.86 10.69 0.84
N PHE A 116 2.06 11.75 0.89
CA PHE A 116 2.17 12.79 1.90
C PHE A 116 1.11 12.60 2.99
N ALA A 117 1.48 12.90 4.23
CA ALA A 117 0.60 12.83 5.40
C ALA A 117 0.81 14.04 6.32
N GLY A 118 -0.19 14.36 7.14
CA GLY A 118 -0.10 15.42 8.14
C GLY A 118 -0.38 16.84 7.64
N PHE A 119 -0.44 17.07 6.32
CA PHE A 119 -0.73 18.39 5.73
C PHE A 119 -2.14 18.91 6.08
N ASP A 120 -3.15 18.03 6.02
CA ASP A 120 -4.58 18.38 6.08
C ASP A 120 -5.15 18.58 7.50
N MET A 121 -4.32 18.67 8.55
CA MET A 121 -4.84 18.81 9.91
C MET A 121 -4.75 20.25 10.45
N PRO A 122 -5.73 21.12 10.13
CA PRO A 122 -6.08 22.26 10.96
C PRO A 122 -7.58 22.23 11.29
N ARG A 123 -8.00 21.43 12.28
CA ARG A 123 -9.23 21.71 13.05
C ARG A 123 -9.01 21.37 14.53
N PRO A 124 -9.37 22.24 15.48
CA PRO A 124 -9.40 21.89 16.91
C PRO A 124 -10.35 20.71 17.20
N ASP A 125 -11.25 20.41 16.27
CA ASP A 125 -12.27 19.36 16.35
C ASP A 125 -11.99 18.21 15.33
N SER A 126 -10.72 18.04 14.93
CA SER A 126 -10.27 17.14 13.85
C SER A 126 -10.53 15.66 14.14
N PRO A 127 -10.66 14.82 13.09
CA PRO A 127 -10.95 13.40 13.24
C PRO A 127 -9.90 12.64 14.07
N GLN A 128 -10.38 11.66 14.82
CA GLN A 128 -9.64 10.82 15.79
C GLN A 128 -8.77 9.75 15.10
N TYR A 129 -8.09 10.09 14.02
CA TYR A 129 -7.28 9.13 13.27
C TYR A 129 -5.81 9.28 13.62
N GLY A 130 -5.13 8.16 13.68
CA GLY A 130 -3.70 8.05 13.92
C GLY A 130 -2.96 7.79 12.61
N LEU A 131 -1.66 8.00 12.66
CA LEU A 131 -0.74 7.59 11.61
C LEU A 131 0.24 6.60 12.19
N GLU A 132 0.31 5.40 11.66
CA GLU A 132 1.23 4.37 12.13
C GLU A 132 2.02 3.70 11.00
N THR A 133 3.19 3.17 11.31
CA THR A 133 3.99 2.37 10.39
C THR A 133 3.55 0.92 10.40
N LEU A 134 3.30 0.34 9.22
CA LEU A 134 3.03 -1.09 9.04
C LEU A 134 4.33 -1.90 8.92
N THR A 135 5.33 -1.30 8.28
CA THR A 135 6.71 -1.83 8.14
C THR A 135 7.72 -0.89 8.79
N ASN A 136 8.99 -1.28 8.84
CA ASN A 136 10.02 -0.25 9.02
C ASN A 136 9.89 0.75 7.87
N ALA A 137 10.04 2.04 8.15
CA ALA A 137 9.83 3.10 7.19
C ALA A 137 10.90 4.19 7.32
N SER A 138 11.15 4.90 6.22
CA SER A 138 11.88 6.16 6.25
C SER A 138 10.96 7.30 5.82
N LEU A 139 10.98 8.39 6.59
CA LEU A 139 10.10 9.54 6.40
C LEU A 139 10.95 10.79 6.24
N CYS A 140 10.64 11.62 5.25
CA CYS A 140 11.13 12.99 5.17
C CYS A 140 10.14 13.89 5.91
N VAL A 141 10.65 14.66 6.87
CA VAL A 141 9.83 15.46 7.78
C VAL A 141 10.00 16.94 7.47
N PHE A 142 8.87 17.64 7.36
CA PHE A 142 8.81 19.09 7.19
C PHE A 142 8.04 19.72 8.35
N SER A 143 8.41 20.93 8.73
CA SER A 143 7.59 21.80 9.56
C SER A 143 6.29 22.10 8.81
N LYS A 144 5.14 21.86 9.42
CA LYS A 144 3.84 22.17 8.80
C LYS A 144 3.72 23.66 8.48
N HIS A 145 4.25 24.51 9.35
CA HIS A 145 4.26 25.95 9.14
C HIS A 145 5.06 26.32 7.89
N ASP A 146 6.33 25.89 7.84
CA ASP A 146 7.24 26.31 6.76
C ASP A 146 6.88 25.66 5.42
N PHE A 147 6.40 24.41 5.45
CA PHE A 147 5.90 23.73 4.26
C PHE A 147 4.67 24.43 3.69
N ARG A 148 3.75 24.89 4.55
CA ARG A 148 2.56 25.65 4.11
C ARG A 148 2.96 26.99 3.50
N ASP A 149 3.93 27.69 4.08
CA ASP A 149 4.43 28.95 3.53
C ASP A 149 5.12 28.74 2.19
N ALA A 150 5.89 27.67 2.04
CA ALA A 150 6.47 27.30 0.75
C ALA A 150 5.41 27.00 -0.31
N VAL A 151 4.38 26.22 0.04
CA VAL A 151 3.25 25.92 -0.87
C VAL A 151 2.54 27.19 -1.32
N ARG A 152 2.40 28.20 -0.45
CA ARG A 152 1.79 29.50 -0.81
C ARG A 152 2.64 30.32 -1.78
N GLN A 153 3.96 30.14 -1.74
CA GLN A 153 4.92 30.92 -2.54
C GLN A 153 5.28 30.23 -3.85
N ASP A 154 4.96 28.94 -4.01
CA ASP A 154 5.39 28.12 -5.12
C ASP A 154 4.19 27.36 -5.74
N MET A 155 3.70 27.89 -6.87
CA MET A 155 2.57 27.30 -7.59
C MET A 155 2.84 25.87 -8.08
N LEU A 156 4.08 25.54 -8.44
CA LEU A 156 4.41 24.18 -8.89
C LEU A 156 4.34 23.19 -7.72
N LEU A 157 4.78 23.62 -6.54
CA LEU A 157 4.64 22.82 -5.32
C LEU A 157 3.17 22.63 -4.94
N LEU A 158 2.37 23.70 -5.02
CA LEU A 158 0.94 23.67 -4.77
C LEU A 158 0.22 22.69 -5.70
N ASP A 159 0.41 22.82 -7.01
CA ASP A 159 -0.25 21.97 -8.01
C ASP A 159 0.11 20.49 -7.81
N SER A 160 1.38 20.20 -7.54
CA SER A 160 1.84 18.82 -7.33
C SER A 160 1.32 18.22 -6.03
N LEU A 161 1.24 19.03 -4.96
CA LEU A 161 0.64 18.62 -3.69
C LEU A 161 -0.87 18.38 -3.85
N ALA A 162 -1.58 19.30 -4.51
CA ALA A 162 -3.01 19.18 -4.76
C ALA A 162 -3.33 17.92 -5.57
N ALA A 163 -2.57 17.63 -6.62
CA ALA A 163 -2.72 16.40 -7.41
C ALA A 163 -2.49 15.13 -6.57
N THR A 164 -1.47 15.14 -5.71
CA THR A 164 -1.15 14.01 -4.82
C THR A 164 -2.29 13.76 -3.81
N LEU A 165 -2.76 14.81 -3.14
CA LEU A 165 -3.85 14.73 -2.16
C LEU A 165 -5.18 14.36 -2.83
N ALA A 166 -5.46 14.88 -4.03
CA ALA A 166 -6.66 14.51 -4.80
C ALA A 166 -6.66 13.01 -5.14
N HIS A 167 -5.53 12.47 -5.60
CA HIS A 167 -5.40 11.05 -5.90
C HIS A 167 -5.59 10.17 -4.65
N GLN A 168 -4.99 10.54 -3.51
CA GLN A 168 -5.22 9.85 -2.23
C GLN A 168 -6.69 9.91 -1.80
N ARG A 169 -7.33 11.09 -1.92
CA ARG A 169 -8.73 11.29 -1.57
C ARG A 169 -9.67 10.46 -2.45
N ASP A 170 -9.46 10.43 -3.76
CA ASP A 170 -10.33 9.69 -4.67
C ASP A 170 -10.31 8.18 -4.38
N ARG A 171 -9.12 7.63 -4.06
CA ARG A 171 -8.97 6.25 -3.57
C ARG A 171 -9.72 6.02 -2.26
N LEU A 172 -9.59 6.94 -1.30
CA LEU A 172 -10.31 6.86 -0.03
C LEU A 172 -11.84 6.88 -0.22
N LEU A 173 -12.36 7.71 -1.14
CA LEU A 173 -13.79 7.76 -1.44
C LEU A 173 -14.32 6.44 -1.98
N ILE A 174 -13.58 5.77 -2.87
CA ILE A 174 -13.95 4.44 -3.36
C ILE A 174 -13.96 3.43 -2.20
N ARG A 175 -12.96 3.47 -1.32
CA ARG A 175 -12.93 2.58 -0.14
C ARG A 175 -14.13 2.82 0.78
N VAL A 176 -14.52 4.08 1.01
CA VAL A 176 -15.70 4.42 1.81
C VAL A 176 -16.98 3.86 1.20
N ASP A 177 -17.17 4.00 -0.12
CA ASP A 177 -18.33 3.42 -0.82
C ASP A 177 -18.37 1.90 -0.67
N LEU A 178 -17.23 1.23 -0.91
CA LEU A 178 -17.09 -0.21 -0.75
C LEU A 178 -17.29 -0.69 0.68
N MET A 179 -16.95 0.11 1.70
CA MET A 179 -17.25 -0.22 3.10
C MET A 179 -18.75 -0.15 3.41
N GLY A 180 -19.47 0.77 2.78
CA GLY A 180 -20.90 0.95 2.99
C GLY A 180 -21.77 -0.06 2.24
N ARG A 181 -21.40 -0.39 0.99
CA ARG A 181 -22.23 -1.22 0.10
C ARG A 181 -21.51 -2.43 -0.52
N GLY A 182 -20.19 -2.45 -0.48
CA GLY A 182 -19.36 -3.47 -1.13
C GLY A 182 -19.31 -4.79 -0.36
N GLY A 183 -19.37 -5.90 -1.10
CA GLY A 183 -19.20 -7.23 -0.53
C GLY A 183 -17.76 -7.49 -0.07
N ALA A 184 -17.56 -8.47 0.82
CA ALA A 184 -16.22 -8.87 1.30
C ALA A 184 -15.25 -9.21 0.15
N ARG A 185 -15.74 -9.89 -0.89
CA ARG A 185 -14.94 -10.25 -2.08
C ARG A 185 -14.49 -9.03 -2.87
N GLN A 186 -15.41 -8.09 -3.09
CA GLN A 186 -15.14 -6.83 -3.80
C GLN A 186 -14.15 -5.96 -3.04
N ARG A 187 -14.31 -5.81 -1.71
CA ARG A 187 -13.39 -5.03 -0.85
C ARG A 187 -11.95 -5.56 -0.92
N VAL A 188 -11.77 -6.88 -0.85
CA VAL A 188 -10.44 -7.50 -0.93
C VAL A 188 -9.86 -7.35 -2.34
N ALA A 189 -10.66 -7.59 -3.38
CA ALA A 189 -10.20 -7.45 -4.76
C ALA A 189 -9.75 -6.00 -5.07
N PHE A 190 -10.56 -5.02 -4.65
CA PHE A 190 -10.23 -3.61 -4.79
C PHE A 190 -8.94 -3.27 -4.02
N LEU A 191 -8.80 -3.70 -2.77
CA LEU A 191 -7.60 -3.41 -1.98
C LEU A 191 -6.34 -3.97 -2.66
N LEU A 192 -6.37 -5.21 -3.13
CA LEU A 192 -5.21 -5.82 -3.80
C LEU A 192 -4.85 -5.07 -5.09
N LEU A 193 -5.85 -4.74 -5.91
CA LEU A 193 -5.66 -4.01 -7.16
C LEU A 193 -5.13 -2.59 -6.92
N ASP A 194 -5.72 -1.87 -5.97
CA ASP A 194 -5.32 -0.52 -5.59
C ASP A 194 -3.85 -0.49 -5.13
N LEU A 195 -3.45 -1.45 -4.30
CA LEU A 195 -2.07 -1.55 -3.82
C LEU A 195 -1.10 -1.94 -4.94
N PHE A 196 -1.52 -2.80 -5.88
CA PHE A 196 -0.69 -3.16 -7.03
C PHE A 196 -0.45 -1.97 -7.96
N ASP A 197 -1.50 -1.21 -8.30
CA ASP A 197 -1.40 -0.08 -9.22
C ASP A 197 -0.57 1.07 -8.65
N GLN A 198 -0.71 1.33 -7.36
CA GLN A 198 0.17 2.28 -6.70
C GLN A 198 1.61 1.77 -6.62
N ALA A 199 1.85 0.49 -6.32
CA ALA A 199 3.21 -0.05 -6.26
C ALA A 199 3.87 0.01 -7.64
N LEU A 200 3.14 -0.30 -8.71
CA LEU A 200 3.61 -0.12 -10.09
C LEU A 200 4.04 1.32 -10.39
N THR A 201 3.26 2.29 -9.90
CA THR A 201 3.49 3.71 -10.23
C THR A 201 4.57 4.35 -9.36
N TYR A 202 4.55 4.07 -8.05
CA TYR A 202 5.31 4.83 -7.06
C TYR A 202 6.39 4.01 -6.35
N SER A 203 6.34 2.67 -6.43
CA SER A 203 7.23 1.78 -5.66
C SER A 203 7.55 0.50 -6.43
N PRO A 204 8.16 0.60 -7.63
CA PRO A 204 8.37 -0.53 -8.52
C PRO A 204 9.24 -1.64 -7.89
N ALA A 205 9.98 -1.34 -6.82
CA ALA A 205 10.74 -2.33 -6.06
C ALA A 205 9.85 -3.41 -5.39
N TYR A 206 8.55 -3.17 -5.24
CA TYR A 206 7.58 -4.14 -4.73
C TYR A 206 6.88 -4.94 -5.83
N VAL A 207 7.15 -4.67 -7.10
CA VAL A 207 6.46 -5.31 -8.23
C VAL A 207 7.45 -6.05 -9.12
N ASP A 208 7.09 -7.25 -9.53
CA ASP A 208 7.83 -8.05 -10.51
C ASP A 208 6.84 -8.67 -11.52
N GLY A 209 6.66 -8.01 -12.66
CA GLY A 209 5.64 -8.36 -13.64
C GLY A 209 4.23 -8.25 -13.06
N THR A 210 3.53 -9.38 -12.95
CA THR A 210 2.20 -9.50 -12.34
C THR A 210 2.25 -9.79 -10.84
N ASN A 211 3.44 -9.83 -10.23
CA ASN A 211 3.61 -10.13 -8.82
C ASN A 211 3.71 -8.85 -7.99
N LEU A 212 2.95 -8.80 -6.90
CA LEU A 212 3.08 -7.82 -5.83
C LEU A 212 3.71 -8.47 -4.60
N TYR A 213 4.76 -7.86 -4.08
CA TYR A 213 5.15 -8.07 -2.70
C TYR A 213 4.35 -7.19 -1.78
N LEU A 214 3.56 -7.82 -0.95
CA LEU A 214 2.71 -7.15 0.00
C LEU A 214 3.29 -7.37 1.41
N PRO A 215 4.07 -6.42 1.95
CA PRO A 215 4.73 -6.59 3.24
C PRO A 215 3.78 -6.53 4.46
N LEU A 216 2.47 -6.62 4.22
CA LEU A 216 1.41 -6.52 5.21
C LEU A 216 1.08 -7.89 5.82
N THR A 217 0.55 -7.86 7.04
CA THR A 217 0.02 -9.07 7.69
C THR A 217 -1.42 -9.34 7.27
N GLN A 218 -1.93 -10.53 7.55
CA GLN A 218 -3.36 -10.82 7.37
C GLN A 218 -4.23 -9.91 8.24
N ASN A 219 -3.78 -9.56 9.46
CA ASN A 219 -4.49 -8.61 10.30
C ASN A 219 -4.58 -7.24 9.63
N ASP A 220 -3.50 -6.75 9.01
CA ASP A 220 -3.53 -5.46 8.30
C ASP A 220 -4.52 -5.49 7.14
N LEU A 221 -4.51 -6.57 6.35
CA LEU A 221 -5.45 -6.75 5.25
C LEU A 221 -6.90 -6.83 5.74
N ALA A 222 -7.13 -7.51 6.86
CA ALA A 222 -8.44 -7.68 7.47
C ALA A 222 -8.95 -6.35 8.00
N ASP A 223 -8.12 -5.61 8.74
CA ASP A 223 -8.39 -4.27 9.26
C ASP A 223 -8.62 -3.26 8.11
N ALA A 224 -7.90 -3.41 6.99
CA ALA A 224 -8.07 -2.55 5.80
C ALA A 224 -9.36 -2.86 5.03
N CYS A 225 -9.86 -4.09 5.11
CA CYS A 225 -11.09 -4.53 4.47
C CYS A 225 -12.31 -4.49 5.40
N GLY A 226 -12.14 -4.18 6.69
CA GLY A 226 -13.22 -4.28 7.68
C GLY A 226 -13.77 -5.71 7.77
N LEU A 227 -12.88 -6.69 7.84
CA LEU A 227 -13.17 -8.12 7.88
C LEU A 227 -12.49 -8.78 9.08
N THR A 228 -12.97 -9.95 9.48
CA THR A 228 -12.19 -10.84 10.34
C THR A 228 -11.14 -11.58 9.50
N ASN A 229 -10.05 -12.02 10.12
CA ASN A 229 -9.04 -12.86 9.44
C ASN A 229 -9.63 -14.11 8.79
N VAL A 230 -10.60 -14.75 9.45
CA VAL A 230 -11.29 -15.93 8.92
C VAL A 230 -12.03 -15.57 7.63
N ARG A 231 -12.75 -14.44 7.62
CA ARG A 231 -13.49 -14.00 6.44
C ARG A 231 -12.55 -13.56 5.31
N LEU A 232 -11.47 -12.85 5.64
CA LEU A 232 -10.42 -12.49 4.68
C LEU A 232 -9.83 -13.75 4.03
N ASN A 233 -9.43 -14.73 4.83
CA ASN A 233 -8.81 -15.96 4.32
C ASN A 233 -9.77 -16.72 3.38
N HIS A 234 -11.05 -16.84 3.75
CA HIS A 234 -12.06 -17.44 2.89
C HIS A 234 -12.18 -16.69 1.54
N VAL A 235 -12.13 -15.36 1.55
CA VAL A 235 -12.17 -14.56 0.32
C VAL A 235 -10.90 -14.78 -0.53
N LEU A 236 -9.71 -14.73 0.07
CA LEU A 236 -8.45 -14.97 -0.63
C LEU A 236 -8.39 -16.35 -1.27
N ARG A 237 -8.83 -17.39 -0.54
CA ARG A 237 -8.92 -18.76 -1.07
C ARG A 237 -9.94 -18.88 -2.20
N ALA A 238 -11.06 -18.16 -2.13
CA ALA A 238 -12.04 -18.14 -3.20
C ALA A 238 -11.46 -17.48 -4.46
N LEU A 239 -10.79 -16.32 -4.33
CA LEU A 239 -10.11 -15.67 -5.46
C LEU A 239 -9.02 -16.57 -6.07
N GLN A 240 -8.27 -17.30 -5.23
CA GLN A 240 -7.24 -18.24 -5.66
C GLN A 240 -7.83 -19.44 -6.42
N ARG A 241 -8.88 -20.06 -5.87
CA ARG A 241 -9.57 -21.19 -6.51
C ARG A 241 -10.21 -20.78 -7.84
N ASP A 242 -10.66 -19.54 -7.95
CA ASP A 242 -11.27 -19.00 -9.17
C ASP A 242 -10.22 -18.54 -10.20
N GLY A 243 -8.92 -18.72 -9.90
CA GLY A 243 -7.81 -18.41 -10.82
C GLY A 243 -7.53 -16.92 -11.01
N ILE A 244 -8.08 -16.05 -10.16
CA ILE A 244 -7.98 -14.59 -10.29
C ILE A 244 -6.65 -14.08 -9.73
N ILE A 245 -6.21 -14.70 -8.62
CA ILE A 245 -4.91 -14.45 -8.00
C ILE A 245 -4.25 -15.79 -7.66
N ASP A 246 -2.95 -15.78 -7.47
CA ASP A 246 -2.25 -16.78 -6.66
C ASP A 246 -1.49 -16.07 -5.54
N TYR A 247 -1.18 -16.76 -4.44
CA TYR A 247 -0.36 -16.16 -3.38
C TYR A 247 0.40 -17.18 -2.53
N HIS A 248 1.64 -16.83 -2.21
CA HIS A 248 2.51 -17.58 -1.32
C HIS A 248 3.17 -16.63 -0.31
N GLY A 249 2.78 -16.74 0.95
CA GLY A 249 3.27 -15.87 2.02
C GLY A 249 2.86 -14.41 1.77
N LYS A 250 3.83 -13.58 1.39
CA LYS A 250 3.65 -12.14 1.10
C LYS A 250 3.66 -11.81 -0.40
N MET A 251 3.86 -12.81 -1.24
CA MET A 251 3.84 -12.66 -2.69
C MET A 251 2.44 -12.95 -3.21
N PHE A 252 1.87 -12.00 -3.95
CA PHE A 252 0.58 -12.12 -4.63
C PHE A 252 0.81 -12.01 -6.13
N GLU A 253 0.43 -13.03 -6.88
CA GLU A 253 0.41 -13.01 -8.34
C GLU A 253 -1.00 -12.67 -8.82
N PHE A 254 -1.12 -11.75 -9.76
CA PHE A 254 -2.38 -11.30 -10.33
C PHE A 254 -2.60 -12.05 -11.65
N THR A 255 -2.99 -13.33 -11.56
CA THR A 255 -3.13 -14.24 -12.71
C THR A 255 -4.20 -13.79 -13.71
N ASP A 256 -5.30 -13.21 -13.26
CA ASP A 256 -6.28 -12.54 -14.12
C ASP A 256 -6.63 -11.15 -13.56
N ARG A 257 -5.80 -10.17 -13.92
CA ARG A 257 -6.02 -8.76 -13.55
C ARG A 257 -7.38 -8.24 -14.03
N ARG A 258 -7.84 -8.66 -15.20
CA ARG A 258 -9.10 -8.18 -15.78
C ARG A 258 -10.29 -8.64 -14.95
N GLU A 259 -10.29 -9.90 -14.55
CA GLU A 259 -11.33 -10.43 -13.68
C GLU A 259 -11.24 -9.81 -12.27
N LEU A 260 -10.03 -9.52 -11.77
CA LEU A 260 -9.87 -8.80 -10.52
C LEU A 260 -10.50 -7.40 -10.56
N GLU A 261 -10.30 -6.65 -11.65
CA GLU A 261 -10.95 -5.35 -11.90
C GLU A 261 -12.48 -5.48 -11.93
N HIS A 262 -13.00 -6.53 -12.58
CA HIS A 262 -14.44 -6.80 -12.64
C HIS A 262 -15.00 -7.08 -11.23
N VAL A 263 -14.35 -7.95 -10.45
CA VAL A 263 -14.74 -8.28 -9.08
C VAL A 263 -14.63 -7.06 -8.15
N ALA A 264 -13.63 -6.20 -8.35
CA ALA A 264 -13.46 -4.96 -7.60
C ALA A 264 -14.53 -3.90 -7.96
N GLY A 265 -15.16 -4.00 -9.13
CA GLY A 265 -16.18 -3.06 -9.60
C GLY A 265 -15.60 -1.73 -10.06
N VAL A 266 -14.39 -1.73 -10.62
CA VAL A 266 -13.68 -0.53 -11.11
C VAL A 266 -13.63 -0.45 -12.63
N ARG A 267 -14.72 -0.82 -13.30
CA ARG A 267 -14.91 -0.72 -14.75
C ARG A 267 -16.22 -0.05 -15.11
#